data_AF-A0A5J5EBN8-F1
#
_entry.id   AF-A0A5J5EBN8-F1
#
_cell.length_a   1.000
_cell.length_b   1.000
_cell.length_c   1.000
_cell.angle_alpha   90.00
_cell.angle_beta   90.00
_cell.angle_gamma   90.00
#
_symmetry.space_group_name_H-M   'P 1'
#
loop_
_entity.id
_entity.type
_entity.pdbx_description
1 polymer ?
#
loop_
_entity_poly.entity_id
_entity_poly.type
_entity_poly.pdbx_seq_one_letter_code
_entity_poly.pdbx_strand_id
1 'polypeptide(L)'
;MALTRQILARRPPPAPRILSRLLLRPHSTSPAPIPAARDVYTSRPPPPAPAPLEPTPRLRALRAAEPKPFSSFLTDRFSRQHTYLRISITERCNLRCLYCMPESGVALSPAAHLLSTPEILELARLFVSQGVTKIRLTGGEPTVRRDVVELVEALGELRGSGLQEIAITTNAVALSERKLERMVTAGLSAINVSLDTLVPAKFEFVTRRKGLERVLATIEHAGRLGFGAVGGPGRRTLKVNVVVMRGVNEEEIVDFVEMTRERELEVRFIEYMPFDGNKWATAKMFPFADMLQTIHTAYPNFTILPKQRPNDTAKTYHVPGFAGKVGFITSMTENFCGSCNRLRITCDGNIKACLFGQEEVSLRDMLRQYRSAEDAVGAGTSREEMERKLLEIIGGAVGRKEQGHKPAEEIARSENRPMILIGRPPPPVSVFRKDTTGVFGFPPLHLLRPSHQHPMRLYSTSSKPPHLPHLTATGAAHMVPIHTKPVTTRTAAAVGTVRFSNATPLHLIATNSNKKGDVLALARISGILAAKKCAELVVLCHPIALSSVEVEVTPVPGGSGQKDAPGGRIELKATVTCDGKTGVEMEALTAVMGAALAVVDMCKAVDRGMVVEGVRVVGKTGGRSGDWGEEEEEEMK
;
A
#
# COMPACT_ATOMS: atom_id res chain seq x y z
N MET A 1 25.93 -52.47 -40.74
CA MET A 1 26.77 -51.40 -41.32
C MET A 1 27.30 -50.54 -40.20
N ALA A 2 28.63 -50.35 -40.19
CA ALA A 2 29.44 -49.83 -39.09
C ALA A 2 29.74 -48.31 -39.21
N LEU A 3 30.57 -47.83 -38.27
CA LEU A 3 31.14 -46.48 -37.99
C LEU A 3 30.34 -45.68 -36.96
N THR A 4 30.71 -45.57 -35.67
CA THR A 4 31.99 -45.40 -34.93
C THR A 4 32.62 -44.01 -35.02
N ARG A 5 32.53 -43.21 -33.94
CA ARG A 5 33.69 -42.57 -33.28
C ARG A 5 33.35 -41.92 -31.92
N GLN A 6 34.16 -42.28 -30.93
CA GLN A 6 34.24 -41.79 -29.54
C GLN A 6 34.97 -40.45 -29.46
N ILE A 7 34.67 -39.62 -28.45
CA ILE A 7 35.62 -38.68 -27.83
C ILE A 7 35.49 -38.75 -26.30
N LEU A 8 36.63 -38.94 -25.65
CA LEU A 8 36.88 -39.26 -24.25
C LEU A 8 37.01 -38.02 -23.34
N ALA A 9 36.61 -38.22 -22.08
CA ALA A 9 36.91 -37.38 -20.93
C ALA A 9 38.43 -37.37 -20.59
N ARG A 10 38.95 -36.23 -20.12
CA ARG A 10 40.29 -36.12 -19.52
C ARG A 10 40.21 -35.41 -18.15
N ARG A 11 40.74 -36.09 -17.13
CA ARG A 11 41.06 -35.57 -15.79
C ARG A 11 42.40 -34.81 -15.82
N PRO A 12 42.62 -33.79 -14.96
CA PRO A 12 43.93 -33.14 -14.81
C PRO A 12 44.88 -33.92 -13.88
N PRO A 13 46.22 -33.80 -14.07
CA PRO A 13 47.25 -34.50 -13.28
C PRO A 13 47.69 -33.72 -12.01
N PRO A 14 48.38 -34.39 -11.05
CA PRO A 14 48.77 -33.80 -9.77
C PRO A 14 50.07 -32.98 -9.82
N ALA A 15 50.23 -32.05 -8.86
CA ALA A 15 51.37 -31.15 -8.70
C ALA A 15 52.68 -31.87 -8.25
N PRO A 16 53.87 -31.36 -8.63
CA PRO A 16 55.13 -32.04 -8.37
C PRO A 16 55.74 -31.72 -6.99
N ARG A 17 56.35 -32.73 -6.38
CA ARG A 17 57.26 -32.64 -5.22
C ARG A 17 58.71 -32.45 -5.71
N ILE A 18 59.45 -31.50 -5.14
CA ILE A 18 60.90 -31.40 -5.27
C ILE A 18 61.51 -31.26 -3.85
N LEU A 19 62.34 -32.23 -3.48
CA LEU A 19 63.44 -32.16 -2.49
C LEU A 19 64.73 -32.01 -3.33
N SER A 20 65.85 -31.34 -2.98
CA SER A 20 66.52 -31.20 -1.68
C SER A 20 67.71 -30.22 -1.77
N ARG A 21 68.05 -29.61 -0.61
CA ARG A 21 69.40 -29.27 -0.05
C ARG A 21 70.25 -28.13 -0.64
N LEU A 22 70.60 -27.17 0.25
CA LEU A 22 71.97 -26.91 0.77
C LEU A 22 71.93 -25.95 2.00
N LEU A 23 72.38 -26.49 3.15
CA LEU A 23 73.27 -25.97 4.24
C LEU A 23 72.96 -24.62 4.95
N LEU A 24 72.65 -24.62 6.26
CA LEU A 24 73.49 -24.65 7.50
C LEU A 24 73.70 -23.25 8.14
N ARG A 25 73.07 -23.03 9.31
CA ARG A 25 73.71 -22.62 10.60
C ARG A 25 72.64 -22.25 11.65
N PRO A 26 72.59 -22.91 12.82
CA PRO A 26 71.82 -22.43 13.97
C PRO A 26 72.74 -21.73 14.98
N HIS A 27 72.31 -20.58 15.50
CA HIS A 27 72.92 -19.96 16.68
C HIS A 27 72.17 -20.40 17.95
N SER A 28 72.95 -21.03 18.82
CA SER A 28 72.67 -21.36 20.21
C SER A 28 73.03 -20.18 21.11
N THR A 29 72.18 -19.84 22.07
CA THR A 29 72.59 -19.24 23.34
C THR A 29 71.72 -19.80 24.47
N SER A 30 72.35 -20.55 25.36
CA SER A 30 71.83 -20.96 26.67
C SER A 30 72.27 -19.94 27.72
N PRO A 31 71.58 -19.85 28.87
CA PRO A 31 72.29 -19.59 30.13
C PRO A 31 72.07 -20.71 31.15
N ALA A 32 73.07 -20.81 32.03
CA ALA A 32 73.38 -21.88 32.98
C ALA A 32 72.59 -21.79 34.31
N PRO A 33 72.66 -22.81 35.21
CA PRO A 33 71.81 -22.95 36.39
C PRO A 33 72.43 -22.34 37.66
N ILE A 34 71.58 -21.93 38.61
CA ILE A 34 71.95 -21.40 39.94
C ILE A 34 71.13 -22.15 41.02
N PRO A 35 71.70 -22.43 42.23
CA PRO A 35 71.36 -23.59 43.05
C PRO A 35 70.25 -23.35 44.08
N ALA A 36 69.79 -24.46 44.66
CA ALA A 36 68.76 -24.53 45.69
C ALA A 36 69.20 -23.94 47.03
N ALA A 37 68.30 -23.16 47.65
CA ALA A 37 68.23 -22.98 49.09
C ALA A 37 66.75 -22.95 49.51
N ARG A 38 66.43 -23.77 50.52
CA ARG A 38 65.15 -23.79 51.24
C ARG A 38 64.95 -22.44 51.92
N ASP A 39 63.71 -21.94 51.99
CA ASP A 39 63.16 -21.41 53.24
C ASP A 39 61.63 -21.19 53.17
N VAL A 40 60.96 -21.90 54.07
CA VAL A 40 59.85 -21.49 54.95
C VAL A 40 58.75 -20.58 54.37
N TYR A 41 57.57 -21.20 54.20
CA TYR A 41 56.27 -20.52 54.12
C TYR A 41 56.07 -19.53 55.27
N THR A 42 55.94 -18.25 54.95
CA THR A 42 55.17 -17.30 55.76
C THR A 42 54.15 -16.60 54.86
N SER A 43 52.88 -16.92 55.08
CA SER A 43 51.74 -16.33 54.39
C SER A 43 51.53 -14.88 54.83
N ARG A 44 51.81 -13.91 53.96
CA ARG A 44 51.36 -12.53 54.14
C ARG A 44 49.96 -12.41 53.51
N PRO A 45 48.92 -11.98 54.24
CA PRO A 45 47.60 -11.82 53.66
C PRO A 45 47.59 -10.69 52.62
N PRO A 46 46.77 -10.80 51.56
CA PRO A 46 46.63 -9.75 50.54
C PRO A 46 46.07 -8.46 51.15
N PRO A 47 46.40 -7.28 50.59
CA PRO A 47 45.83 -6.02 51.06
C PRO A 47 44.30 -6.05 50.92
N PRO A 48 43.55 -5.40 51.84
CA PRO A 48 42.10 -5.37 51.79
C PRO A 48 41.61 -4.72 50.49
N ALA A 49 40.56 -5.30 49.91
CA ALA A 49 39.92 -4.78 48.71
C ALA A 49 39.52 -3.31 48.92
N PRO A 50 39.73 -2.43 47.93
CA PRO A 50 39.27 -1.05 48.03
C PRO A 50 37.76 -1.04 48.26
N ALA A 51 37.32 -0.26 49.25
CA ALA A 51 35.90 -0.08 49.56
C ALA A 51 35.12 0.31 48.29
N PRO A 52 33.87 -0.14 48.12
CA PRO A 52 33.06 0.23 46.97
C PRO A 52 33.00 1.74 46.85
N LEU A 53 33.53 2.29 45.75
CA LEU A 53 33.41 3.71 45.46
C LEU A 53 31.92 4.05 45.37
N GLU A 54 31.45 4.88 46.30
CA GLU A 54 30.08 5.42 46.27
C GLU A 54 29.83 6.05 44.88
N PRO A 55 28.74 5.67 44.17
CA PRO A 55 28.47 6.21 42.85
C PRO A 55 28.36 7.73 42.93
N THR A 56 29.04 8.44 42.03
CA THR A 56 28.97 9.90 41.97
C THR A 56 27.52 10.39 41.92
N PRO A 57 27.19 11.60 42.40
CA PRO A 57 25.83 12.15 42.35
C PRO A 57 25.20 12.09 40.95
N ARG A 58 26.04 12.20 39.91
CA ARG A 58 25.67 12.07 38.50
C ARG A 58 25.32 10.63 38.11
N LEU A 59 26.05 9.63 38.60
CA LEU A 59 25.74 8.20 38.42
C LEU A 59 24.49 7.77 39.21
N ARG A 60 24.25 8.36 40.40
CA ARG A 60 22.99 8.20 41.14
C ARG A 60 21.81 8.82 40.38
N ALA A 61 21.96 10.03 39.84
CA ALA A 61 20.92 10.68 39.03
C ALA A 61 20.61 9.90 37.73
N LEU A 62 21.62 9.33 37.08
CA LEU A 62 21.44 8.48 35.89
C LEU A 62 20.81 7.11 36.21
N ARG A 63 21.01 6.58 37.42
CA ARG A 63 20.38 5.34 37.89
C ARG A 63 18.97 5.57 38.48
N ALA A 64 18.71 6.76 39.00
CA ALA A 64 17.42 7.18 39.58
C ALA A 64 16.45 7.76 38.52
N ALA A 65 16.95 8.14 37.35
CA ALA A 65 16.10 8.38 36.19
C ALA A 65 15.58 7.03 35.70
N GLU A 66 14.45 6.58 36.25
CA GLU A 66 13.70 5.46 35.69
C GLU A 66 13.56 5.70 34.18
N PRO A 67 13.89 4.72 33.32
CA PRO A 67 13.64 4.85 31.89
C PRO A 67 12.15 5.16 31.75
N LYS A 68 11.82 6.29 31.11
CA LYS A 68 10.43 6.70 30.91
C LYS A 68 9.67 5.47 30.39
N PRO A 69 8.56 5.07 31.04
CA PRO A 69 7.81 3.88 30.62
C PRO A 69 7.41 4.04 29.16
N PHE A 70 7.41 2.93 28.42
CA PHE A 70 7.04 2.92 27.00
C PHE A 70 5.67 3.58 26.82
N SER A 71 5.56 4.46 25.82
CA SER A 71 4.39 5.33 25.67
C SER A 71 3.09 4.55 25.48
N SER A 72 2.04 4.95 26.20
CA SER A 72 0.69 4.43 26.02
C SER A 72 0.16 4.71 24.60
N PHE A 73 0.58 5.81 23.97
CA PHE A 73 0.19 6.16 22.59
C PHE A 73 0.73 5.18 21.54
N LEU A 74 1.78 4.41 21.84
CA LEU A 74 2.33 3.38 20.95
C LEU A 74 2.00 1.95 21.41
N THR A 75 1.08 1.81 22.36
CA THR A 75 0.59 0.52 22.86
C THR A 75 -0.85 0.34 22.44
N ASP A 76 -1.17 -0.81 21.83
CA ASP A 76 -2.53 -1.09 21.37
C ASP A 76 -3.39 -1.83 22.42
N ARG A 77 -4.65 -2.10 22.06
CA ARG A 77 -5.63 -2.81 22.90
C ARG A 77 -5.24 -4.26 23.24
N PHE A 78 -4.23 -4.81 22.57
CA PHE A 78 -3.70 -6.16 22.78
C PHE A 78 -2.36 -6.13 23.52
N SER A 79 -2.00 -5.00 24.13
CA SER A 79 -0.76 -4.78 24.87
C SER A 79 0.51 -4.94 24.04
N ARG A 80 0.42 -4.78 22.71
CA ARG A 80 1.59 -4.83 21.82
C ARG A 80 2.28 -3.47 21.81
N GLN A 81 3.54 -3.43 22.23
CA GLN A 81 4.38 -2.22 22.18
C GLN A 81 4.98 -2.04 20.78
N HIS A 82 4.72 -0.89 20.14
CA HIS A 82 5.10 -0.64 18.76
C HIS A 82 6.47 0.05 18.64
N THR A 83 7.54 -0.73 18.73
CA THR A 83 8.93 -0.25 18.70
C THR A 83 9.52 -0.06 17.30
N TYR A 84 8.78 -0.41 16.24
CA TYR A 84 9.31 -0.46 14.87
C TYR A 84 8.51 0.40 13.89
N LEU A 85 9.07 1.53 13.48
CA LEU A 85 8.52 2.43 12.48
C LEU A 85 9.08 2.16 11.07
N ARG A 86 8.19 2.11 10.07
CA ARG A 86 8.54 2.08 8.65
C ARG A 86 8.14 3.41 8.02
N ILE A 87 9.05 4.08 7.33
CA ILE A 87 8.78 5.34 6.66
C ILE A 87 8.95 5.13 5.16
N SER A 88 7.89 5.36 4.39
CA SER A 88 7.96 5.43 2.93
C SER A 88 8.46 6.82 2.54
N ILE A 89 9.64 6.91 1.94
CA ILE A 89 10.30 8.21 1.68
C ILE A 89 10.19 8.66 0.22
N THR A 90 9.64 7.84 -0.67
CA THR A 90 9.43 8.22 -2.07
C THR A 90 8.43 7.28 -2.73
N GLU A 91 7.66 7.77 -3.70
CA GLU A 91 6.83 6.95 -4.59
C GLU A 91 7.59 6.46 -5.83
N ARG A 92 8.79 7.01 -6.08
CA ARG A 92 9.56 6.68 -7.27
C ARG A 92 10.22 5.33 -7.11
N CYS A 93 10.14 4.50 -8.15
CA CYS A 93 10.88 3.25 -8.25
C CYS A 93 11.53 3.15 -9.63
N ASN A 94 12.75 2.61 -9.67
CA ASN A 94 13.50 2.31 -10.88
C ASN A 94 13.17 0.92 -11.47
N LEU A 95 12.36 0.10 -10.78
CA LEU A 95 11.83 -1.18 -11.27
C LEU A 95 10.30 -1.13 -11.49
N ARG A 96 9.75 -2.13 -12.18
CA ARG A 96 8.31 -2.29 -12.45
C ARG A 96 7.85 -3.72 -12.18
N CYS A 97 8.13 -4.21 -10.97
CA CYS A 97 7.94 -5.60 -10.61
C CYS A 97 6.49 -6.07 -10.77
N LEU A 98 6.30 -7.25 -11.37
CA LEU A 98 4.98 -7.82 -11.73
C LEU A 98 3.98 -7.84 -10.56
N TYR A 99 4.45 -8.11 -9.34
CA TYR A 99 3.62 -8.21 -8.15
C TYR A 99 3.44 -6.90 -7.37
N CYS A 100 4.11 -5.81 -7.78
CA CYS A 100 4.20 -4.56 -7.01
C CYS A 100 3.63 -3.36 -7.78
N MET A 101 3.99 -3.22 -9.06
CA MET A 101 3.65 -2.05 -9.86
C MET A 101 3.20 -2.44 -11.29
N PRO A 102 2.16 -1.79 -11.85
CA PRO A 102 1.81 -1.95 -13.26
C PRO A 102 2.98 -1.56 -14.18
N GLU A 103 2.94 -2.08 -15.41
CA GLU A 103 4.01 -1.86 -16.39
C GLU A 103 4.21 -0.38 -16.73
N SER A 104 3.11 0.33 -16.92
CA SER A 104 3.06 1.78 -17.16
C SER A 104 3.59 2.61 -15.99
N GLY A 105 3.81 2.00 -14.82
CA GLY A 105 4.05 2.69 -13.57
C GLY A 105 2.80 3.32 -12.98
N VAL A 106 2.99 4.06 -11.88
CA VAL A 106 1.93 4.77 -11.16
C VAL A 106 2.09 6.28 -11.34
N ALA A 107 0.96 7.00 -11.35
CA ALA A 107 0.96 8.46 -11.38
C ALA A 107 1.56 9.00 -10.07
N LEU A 108 2.68 9.71 -10.19
CA LEU A 108 3.42 10.28 -9.06
C LEU A 108 2.71 11.52 -8.52
N SER A 109 2.65 11.63 -7.19
CA SER A 109 2.15 12.80 -6.50
C SER A 109 3.08 14.01 -6.70
N PRO A 110 2.54 15.24 -6.76
CA PRO A 110 3.35 16.46 -6.73
C PRO A 110 4.25 16.48 -5.49
N ALA A 111 5.43 17.09 -5.59
CA ALA A 111 6.37 17.17 -4.47
C ALA A 111 5.77 17.83 -3.21
N ALA A 112 4.88 18.81 -3.41
CA ALA A 112 4.14 19.45 -2.32
C ALA A 112 3.25 18.46 -1.53
N HIS A 113 2.82 17.35 -2.11
CA HIS A 113 2.02 16.33 -1.42
C HIS A 113 2.88 15.24 -0.77
N LEU A 114 4.20 15.37 -0.76
CA LEU A 114 5.08 14.40 -0.13
C LEU A 114 5.72 14.99 1.13
N LEU A 115 6.08 14.12 2.07
CA LEU A 115 6.85 14.51 3.24
C LEU A 115 8.26 14.96 2.83
N SER A 116 8.59 16.19 3.22
CA SER A 116 9.95 16.74 3.15
C SER A 116 10.86 16.10 4.20
N THR A 117 12.17 16.22 4.03
CA THR A 117 13.15 15.70 4.99
C THR A 117 12.97 16.29 6.40
N PRO A 118 12.76 17.62 6.58
CA PRO A 118 12.45 18.18 7.89
C PRO A 118 11.21 17.56 8.56
N GLU A 119 10.13 17.34 7.81
CA GLU A 119 8.91 16.70 8.32
C GLU A 119 9.12 15.23 8.70
N ILE A 120 9.89 14.48 7.89
CA ILE A 120 10.27 13.09 8.22
C ILE A 120 11.04 13.05 9.54
N LEU A 121 12.01 13.94 9.72
CA LEU A 121 12.84 13.99 10.91
C LEU A 121 12.04 14.41 12.16
N GLU A 122 11.07 15.31 12.00
CA GLU A 122 10.16 15.69 13.08
C GLU A 122 9.28 14.53 13.53
N LEU A 123 8.65 13.81 12.59
CA LEU A 123 7.90 12.60 12.91
C LEU A 123 8.81 11.53 13.53
N ALA A 124 10.00 11.31 12.97
CA ALA A 124 10.96 10.35 13.50
C ALA A 124 11.35 10.67 14.96
N ARG A 125 11.62 11.95 15.26
CA ARG A 125 11.88 12.43 16.64
C ARG A 125 10.72 12.13 17.57
N LEU A 126 9.49 12.43 17.14
CA LEU A 126 8.28 12.16 17.92
C LEU A 126 8.15 10.67 18.23
N PHE A 127 8.25 9.80 17.22
CA PHE A 127 8.13 8.36 17.43
C PHE A 127 9.25 7.78 18.31
N VAL A 128 10.49 8.23 18.12
CA VAL A 128 11.64 7.79 18.94
C VAL A 128 11.45 8.23 20.39
N SER A 129 10.98 9.46 20.64
CA SER A 129 10.71 9.94 22.01
C SER A 129 9.62 9.14 22.73
N GLN A 130 8.74 8.46 21.98
CA GLN A 130 7.71 7.57 22.51
C GLN A 130 8.13 6.10 22.64
N GLY A 131 9.36 5.74 22.25
CA GLY A 131 9.90 4.38 22.43
C GLY A 131 10.15 3.60 21.14
N VAL A 132 10.04 4.21 19.95
CA VAL A 132 10.50 3.56 18.72
C VAL A 132 12.02 3.41 18.75
N THR A 133 12.50 2.17 18.68
CA THR A 133 13.92 1.83 18.68
C THR A 133 14.44 1.47 17.29
N LYS A 134 13.54 1.27 16.32
CA LYS A 134 13.89 0.88 14.95
C LYS A 134 13.13 1.71 13.92
N ILE A 135 13.88 2.35 13.02
CA ILE A 135 13.33 3.02 11.84
C ILE A 135 13.79 2.29 10.59
N ARG A 136 12.85 1.96 9.70
CA ARG A 136 13.17 1.41 8.37
C ARG A 136 12.68 2.32 7.26
N LEU A 137 13.62 2.73 6.41
CA LEU A 137 13.36 3.47 5.19
C LEU A 137 12.90 2.51 4.08
N THR A 138 11.83 2.90 3.41
CA THR A 138 11.15 2.19 2.32
C THR A 138 10.62 3.19 1.29
N GLY A 139 9.81 2.79 0.33
CA GLY A 139 9.23 3.67 -0.66
C GLY A 139 8.58 2.89 -1.79
N GLY A 140 8.68 3.44 -3.00
CA GLY A 140 9.13 2.68 -4.14
C GLY A 140 10.55 2.18 -3.90
N GLU A 141 11.54 2.87 -4.45
CA GLU A 141 12.95 2.58 -4.20
C GLU A 141 13.60 3.72 -3.40
N PRO A 142 13.89 3.54 -2.09
CA PRO A 142 14.45 4.62 -1.27
C PRO A 142 15.78 5.16 -1.81
N THR A 143 16.59 4.35 -2.47
CA THR A 143 17.91 4.78 -2.96
C THR A 143 17.86 5.68 -4.19
N VAL A 144 16.68 5.87 -4.81
CA VAL A 144 16.47 6.88 -5.86
C VAL A 144 16.11 8.26 -5.31
N ARG A 145 15.81 8.39 -4.00
CA ARG A 145 15.62 9.70 -3.37
C ARG A 145 16.97 10.43 -3.32
N ARG A 146 16.99 11.69 -3.75
CA ARG A 146 18.22 12.48 -3.96
C ARG A 146 19.01 12.70 -2.67
N ASP A 147 18.31 13.00 -1.58
CA ASP A 147 18.87 13.34 -0.27
C ASP A 147 18.82 12.16 0.73
N VAL A 148 18.80 10.92 0.23
CA VAL A 148 18.65 9.73 1.10
C VAL A 148 19.82 9.56 2.06
N VAL A 149 21.03 9.98 1.67
CA VAL A 149 22.23 9.85 2.52
C VAL A 149 22.16 10.85 3.66
N GLU A 150 21.82 12.09 3.34
CA GLU A 150 21.64 13.20 4.27
C GLU A 150 20.50 12.89 5.27
N LEU A 151 19.41 12.27 4.79
CA LEU A 151 18.34 11.79 5.66
C LEU A 151 18.82 10.71 6.64
N VAL A 152 19.67 9.77 6.20
CA VAL A 152 20.23 8.74 7.10
C VAL A 152 21.19 9.36 8.11
N GLU A 153 22.03 10.32 7.70
CA GLU A 153 22.91 11.09 8.59
C GLU A 153 22.09 11.78 9.70
N ALA A 154 21.04 12.51 9.32
CA ALA A 154 20.18 13.20 10.29
C ALA A 154 19.36 12.24 11.19
N LEU A 155 18.96 11.07 10.69
CA LEU A 155 18.36 10.04 11.54
C LEU A 155 19.37 9.44 12.52
N GLY A 156 20.65 9.38 12.15
CA GLY A 156 21.75 8.93 13.00
C GLY A 156 21.86 9.75 14.30
N GLU A 157 21.53 11.04 14.25
CA GLU A 157 21.52 11.92 15.42
C GLU A 157 20.51 11.48 16.50
N LEU A 158 19.43 10.78 16.10
CA LEU A 158 18.39 10.30 17.02
C LEU A 158 18.83 9.11 17.88
N ARG A 159 20.03 8.56 17.65
CA ARG A 159 20.60 7.49 18.49
C ARG A 159 20.76 7.94 19.94
N GLY A 160 21.12 9.21 20.17
CA GLY A 160 21.19 9.80 21.51
C GLY A 160 19.83 9.86 22.23
N SER A 161 18.73 9.76 21.49
CA SER A 161 17.36 9.81 22.01
C SER A 161 16.67 8.44 22.08
N GLY A 162 17.40 7.35 21.80
CA GLY A 162 16.90 5.97 21.95
C GLY A 162 16.77 5.17 20.65
N LEU A 163 17.05 5.76 19.48
CA LEU A 163 17.05 5.01 18.22
C LEU A 163 18.22 4.01 18.17
N GLN A 164 17.94 2.73 18.01
CA GLN A 164 18.95 1.66 18.03
C GLN A 164 19.34 1.17 16.62
N GLU A 165 18.36 1.08 15.71
CA GLU A 165 18.55 0.48 14.40
C GLU A 165 17.97 1.37 13.29
N ILE A 166 18.81 1.78 12.34
CA ILE A 166 18.41 2.39 11.07
C ILE A 166 18.52 1.32 9.99
N ALA A 167 17.41 1.07 9.31
CA ALA A 167 17.31 0.03 8.31
C ALA A 167 16.82 0.56 6.97
N ILE A 168 17.16 -0.12 5.88
CA ILE A 168 16.64 0.18 4.54
C ILE A 168 16.13 -1.09 3.85
N THR A 169 15.05 -0.97 3.07
CA THR A 169 14.63 -2.02 2.12
C THR A 169 14.79 -1.48 0.72
N THR A 170 15.56 -2.16 -0.11
CA THR A 170 15.96 -1.67 -1.43
C THR A 170 16.00 -2.83 -2.42
N ASN A 171 15.80 -2.54 -3.70
CA ASN A 171 16.16 -3.45 -4.79
C ASN A 171 17.65 -3.41 -5.14
N ALA A 172 18.44 -2.57 -4.47
CA ALA A 172 19.88 -2.38 -4.60
C ALA A 172 20.40 -1.88 -5.96
N VAL A 173 19.59 -1.84 -7.02
CA VAL A 173 20.06 -1.44 -8.36
C VAL A 173 20.67 -0.04 -8.35
N ALA A 174 20.07 0.92 -7.65
CA ALA A 174 20.57 2.31 -7.56
C ALA A 174 21.48 2.57 -6.34
N LEU A 175 21.87 1.52 -5.60
CA LEU A 175 22.74 1.57 -4.44
C LEU A 175 24.18 1.31 -4.84
N SER A 176 24.89 2.35 -5.25
CA SER A 176 26.33 2.26 -5.52
C SER A 176 27.12 2.00 -4.23
N GLU A 177 28.30 1.39 -4.37
CA GLU A 177 29.23 1.12 -3.25
C GLU A 177 29.49 2.39 -2.42
N ARG A 178 29.93 3.49 -3.06
CA ARG A 178 30.13 4.79 -2.40
C ARG A 178 28.89 5.30 -1.65
N LYS A 179 27.68 5.10 -2.20
CA LYS A 179 26.44 5.53 -1.52
C LYS A 179 26.20 4.67 -0.29
N LEU A 180 26.40 3.35 -0.41
CA LEU A 180 26.26 2.43 0.71
C LEU A 180 27.27 2.75 1.83
N GLU A 181 28.55 2.94 1.50
CA GLU A 181 29.60 3.31 2.45
C GLU A 181 29.24 4.57 3.24
N ARG A 182 28.80 5.64 2.55
CA ARG A 182 28.35 6.88 3.23
C ARG A 182 27.17 6.62 4.17
N MET A 183 26.18 5.84 3.74
CA MET A 183 25.03 5.50 4.59
C MET A 183 25.46 4.65 5.80
N VAL A 184 26.45 3.78 5.66
CA VAL A 184 27.01 2.99 6.76
C VAL A 184 27.73 3.88 7.77
N THR A 185 28.54 4.84 7.30
CA THR A 185 29.18 5.86 8.14
C THR A 185 28.13 6.70 8.88
N ALA A 186 27.02 7.01 8.21
CA ALA A 186 25.87 7.70 8.78
C ALA A 186 25.05 6.86 9.78
N GLY A 187 25.39 5.58 9.99
CA GLY A 187 24.77 4.73 10.99
C GLY A 187 23.72 3.75 10.47
N LEU A 188 23.62 3.54 9.16
CA LEU A 188 22.82 2.45 8.59
C LEU A 188 23.35 1.09 9.10
N SER A 189 22.47 0.32 9.74
CA SER A 189 22.85 -0.93 10.40
C SER A 189 22.08 -2.16 9.88
N ALA A 190 21.10 -1.99 9.00
CA ALA A 190 20.36 -3.13 8.44
C ALA A 190 19.90 -2.90 7.00
N ILE A 191 20.16 -3.87 6.13
CA ILE A 191 19.78 -3.84 4.72
C ILE A 191 18.91 -5.05 4.42
N ASN A 192 17.75 -4.80 3.84
CA ASN A 192 16.95 -5.83 3.19
C ASN A 192 16.98 -5.60 1.69
N VAL A 193 17.67 -6.46 0.96
CA VAL A 193 17.69 -6.47 -0.50
C VAL A 193 16.50 -7.28 -0.99
N SER A 194 15.70 -6.73 -1.89
CA SER A 194 14.61 -7.48 -2.56
C SER A 194 15.15 -8.06 -3.85
N LEU A 195 15.19 -9.39 -3.94
CA LEU A 195 15.76 -10.13 -5.07
C LEU A 195 14.96 -11.43 -5.25
N ASP A 196 14.16 -11.50 -6.31
CA ASP A 196 13.21 -12.61 -6.48
C ASP A 196 13.72 -13.73 -7.40
N THR A 197 14.91 -13.60 -7.98
CA THR A 197 15.53 -14.61 -8.86
C THR A 197 17.02 -14.36 -9.00
N LEU A 198 17.80 -15.43 -9.16
CA LEU A 198 19.22 -15.44 -9.46
C LEU A 198 19.50 -15.59 -10.97
N VAL A 199 18.45 -15.76 -11.78
CA VAL A 199 18.55 -15.92 -13.24
C VAL A 199 18.38 -14.57 -13.94
N PRO A 200 19.36 -14.10 -14.75
CA PRO A 200 19.30 -12.77 -15.38
C PRO A 200 18.05 -12.51 -16.23
N ALA A 201 17.68 -13.47 -17.10
CA ALA A 201 16.51 -13.32 -17.96
C ALA A 201 15.20 -13.27 -17.15
N LYS A 202 15.11 -14.06 -16.08
CA LYS A 202 13.95 -14.05 -15.19
C LYS A 202 13.91 -12.76 -14.36
N PHE A 203 15.05 -12.21 -13.95
CA PHE A 203 15.11 -10.92 -13.26
C PHE A 203 14.50 -9.82 -14.13
N GLU A 204 14.88 -9.79 -15.41
CA GLU A 204 14.32 -8.85 -16.38
C GLU A 204 12.82 -9.08 -16.60
N PHE A 205 12.37 -10.33 -16.66
CA PHE A 205 10.94 -10.65 -16.73
C PHE A 205 10.16 -10.16 -15.49
N VAL A 206 10.60 -10.50 -14.28
CA VAL A 206 9.91 -10.19 -13.03
C VAL A 206 9.92 -8.69 -12.75
N THR A 207 11.04 -8.01 -12.99
CA THR A 207 11.23 -6.58 -12.64
C THR A 207 10.97 -5.62 -13.81
N ARG A 208 10.84 -6.15 -15.03
CA ARG A 208 10.76 -5.43 -16.32
C ARG A 208 11.95 -4.51 -16.61
N ARG A 209 13.10 -4.78 -15.97
CA ARG A 209 14.35 -4.00 -16.09
C ARG A 209 15.54 -4.91 -15.87
N LYS A 210 16.69 -4.55 -16.45
CA LYS A 210 17.98 -5.20 -16.16
C LYS A 210 18.56 -4.65 -14.85
N GLY A 211 19.44 -5.43 -14.22
CA GLY A 211 20.16 -4.96 -13.02
C GLY A 211 20.68 -6.01 -12.06
N LEU A 212 20.42 -7.31 -12.30
CA LEU A 212 20.81 -8.40 -11.40
C LEU A 212 22.27 -8.35 -10.95
N GLU A 213 23.21 -8.16 -11.88
CA GLU A 213 24.65 -8.08 -11.56
C GLU A 213 24.96 -6.98 -10.52
N ARG A 214 24.29 -5.83 -10.63
CA ARG A 214 24.45 -4.73 -9.68
C ARG A 214 23.92 -5.12 -8.30
N VAL A 215 22.78 -5.81 -8.25
CA VAL A 215 22.19 -6.29 -6.99
C VAL A 215 23.15 -7.25 -6.28
N LEU A 216 23.69 -8.23 -7.00
CA LEU A 216 24.64 -9.19 -6.47
C LEU A 216 25.95 -8.51 -6.02
N ALA A 217 26.45 -7.55 -6.79
CA ALA A 217 27.61 -6.75 -6.40
C ALA A 217 27.37 -5.95 -5.11
N THR A 218 26.18 -5.33 -4.94
CA THR A 218 25.82 -4.64 -3.70
C THR A 218 25.75 -5.59 -2.51
N ILE A 219 25.21 -6.80 -2.68
CA ILE A 219 25.15 -7.83 -1.61
C ILE A 219 26.57 -8.23 -1.18
N GLU A 220 27.45 -8.49 -2.13
CA GLU A 220 28.85 -8.83 -1.90
C GLU A 220 29.59 -7.69 -1.17
N HIS A 221 29.42 -6.45 -1.66
CA HIS A 221 30.03 -5.28 -1.05
C HIS A 221 29.49 -5.01 0.36
N ALA A 222 28.19 -5.20 0.61
CA ALA A 222 27.62 -5.11 1.95
C ALA A 222 28.26 -6.14 2.91
N GLY A 223 28.54 -7.36 2.44
CA GLY A 223 29.30 -8.37 3.20
C GLY A 223 30.69 -7.88 3.61
N ARG A 224 31.43 -7.25 2.68
CA ARG A 224 32.76 -6.65 2.96
C ARG A 224 32.71 -5.51 3.98
N LEU A 225 31.58 -4.79 4.05
CA LEU A 225 31.34 -3.76 5.07
C LEU A 225 30.89 -4.33 6.43
N GLY A 226 30.99 -5.64 6.62
CA GLY A 226 30.70 -6.32 7.88
C GLY A 226 29.20 -6.51 8.15
N PHE A 227 28.36 -6.49 7.12
CA PHE A 227 26.98 -6.94 7.27
C PHE A 227 26.91 -8.47 7.28
N GLY A 228 26.15 -9.02 8.25
CA GLY A 228 26.02 -10.46 8.48
C GLY A 228 24.58 -10.95 8.58
N ALA A 229 24.39 -12.26 8.79
CA ALA A 229 23.07 -12.89 8.98
C ALA A 229 22.47 -12.64 10.37
N VAL A 230 23.31 -12.29 11.35
CA VAL A 230 22.94 -12.20 12.77
C VAL A 230 22.86 -10.74 13.21
N GLY A 231 21.70 -10.36 13.75
CA GLY A 231 21.51 -9.06 14.39
C GLY A 231 21.95 -9.06 15.85
N GLY A 232 22.16 -7.88 16.41
CA GLY A 232 22.51 -7.66 17.80
C GLY A 232 23.06 -6.25 18.02
N PRO A 233 23.29 -5.82 19.27
CA PRO A 233 23.92 -4.53 19.57
C PRO A 233 25.26 -4.41 18.81
N GLY A 234 25.41 -3.35 18.01
CA GLY A 234 26.63 -3.10 17.23
C GLY A 234 26.81 -3.96 15.97
N ARG A 235 25.90 -4.90 15.66
CA ARG A 235 26.00 -5.74 14.45
C ARG A 235 25.19 -5.20 13.29
N ARG A 236 25.76 -5.29 12.09
CA ARG A 236 25.08 -4.95 10.84
C ARG A 236 24.41 -6.18 10.23
N THR A 237 23.18 -6.04 9.74
CA THR A 237 22.41 -7.19 9.22
C THR A 237 22.10 -7.09 7.73
N LEU A 238 22.40 -8.15 6.99
CA LEU A 238 22.06 -8.30 5.57
C LEU A 238 21.03 -9.40 5.38
N LYS A 239 19.92 -9.02 4.75
CA LYS A 239 18.80 -9.90 4.44
C LYS A 239 18.47 -9.82 2.97
N VAL A 240 18.22 -10.96 2.35
CA VAL A 240 17.69 -11.04 0.98
C VAL A 240 16.25 -11.50 1.09
N ASN A 241 15.30 -10.68 0.65
CA ASN A 241 13.88 -11.01 0.65
C ASN A 241 13.49 -11.51 -0.75
N VAL A 242 12.87 -12.69 -0.80
CA VAL A 242 12.41 -13.37 -2.01
C VAL A 242 10.91 -13.59 -1.89
N VAL A 243 10.10 -12.97 -2.75
CA VAL A 243 8.67 -13.29 -2.85
C VAL A 243 8.51 -14.51 -3.74
N VAL A 244 8.05 -15.62 -3.16
CA VAL A 244 7.91 -16.89 -3.88
C VAL A 244 6.54 -16.94 -4.56
N MET A 245 6.54 -17.12 -5.88
CA MET A 245 5.36 -17.15 -6.73
C MET A 245 5.38 -18.43 -7.56
N ARG A 246 4.29 -19.19 -7.50
CA ARG A 246 4.14 -20.43 -8.26
C ARG A 246 4.13 -20.15 -9.77
N GLY A 247 4.80 -21.00 -10.53
CA GLY A 247 5.04 -20.92 -11.96
C GLY A 247 6.02 -19.82 -12.35
N VAL A 248 6.78 -19.26 -11.39
CA VAL A 248 7.68 -18.13 -11.64
C VAL A 248 9.08 -18.40 -11.11
N ASN A 249 9.23 -18.63 -9.80
CA ASN A 249 10.54 -18.70 -9.15
C ASN A 249 10.65 -19.75 -8.04
N GLU A 250 9.66 -20.62 -7.86
CA GLU A 250 9.70 -21.66 -6.84
C GLU A 250 10.82 -22.69 -7.06
N GLU A 251 11.29 -22.86 -8.30
CA GLU A 251 12.37 -23.78 -8.64
C GLU A 251 13.73 -23.30 -8.14
N GLU A 252 13.90 -22.00 -7.89
CA GLU A 252 15.15 -21.39 -7.40
C GLU A 252 15.24 -21.38 -5.86
N ILE A 253 14.25 -21.93 -5.14
CA ILE A 253 14.25 -21.97 -3.67
C ILE A 253 15.55 -22.58 -3.14
N VAL A 254 15.99 -23.71 -3.71
CA VAL A 254 17.21 -24.41 -3.29
C VAL A 254 18.46 -23.59 -3.65
N ASP A 255 18.47 -22.90 -4.79
CA ASP A 255 19.59 -22.04 -5.20
C ASP A 255 19.76 -20.84 -4.26
N PHE A 256 18.66 -20.28 -3.77
CA PHE A 256 18.68 -19.25 -2.74
C PHE A 256 19.14 -19.79 -1.38
N VAL A 257 18.79 -21.04 -1.01
CA VAL A 257 19.39 -21.66 0.18
C VAL A 257 20.91 -21.82 -0.02
N GLU A 258 21.34 -22.27 -1.20
CA GLU A 258 22.75 -22.44 -1.55
C GLU A 258 23.55 -21.13 -1.47
N MET A 259 22.92 -20.00 -1.81
CA MET A 259 23.50 -18.66 -1.65
C MET A 259 24.02 -18.38 -0.22
N THR A 260 23.42 -19.04 0.79
CA THR A 260 23.77 -18.89 2.21
C THR A 260 24.91 -19.80 2.67
N ARG A 261 25.45 -20.67 1.81
CA ARG A 261 26.51 -21.63 2.18
C ARG A 261 27.75 -20.93 2.72
N GLU A 262 28.30 -20.00 1.94
CA GLU A 262 29.56 -19.31 2.25
C GLU A 262 29.34 -17.85 2.70
N ARG A 263 28.10 -17.35 2.59
CA ARG A 263 27.78 -15.95 2.89
C ARG A 263 27.01 -15.85 4.20
N GLU A 264 27.51 -15.01 5.11
CA GLU A 264 26.77 -14.62 6.32
C GLU A 264 25.61 -13.67 5.96
N LEU A 265 24.56 -14.18 5.32
CA LEU A 265 23.32 -13.43 5.10
C LEU A 265 22.10 -14.29 5.43
N GLU A 266 20.96 -13.63 5.65
CA GLU A 266 19.68 -14.33 5.85
C GLU A 266 18.80 -14.18 4.60
N VAL A 267 18.58 -15.28 3.87
CA VAL A 267 17.58 -15.35 2.80
C VAL A 267 16.21 -15.53 3.43
N ARG A 268 15.22 -14.75 3.02
CA ARG A 268 13.87 -14.74 3.56
C ARG A 268 12.86 -14.97 2.46
N PHE A 269 12.24 -16.15 2.47
CA PHE A 269 11.12 -16.45 1.60
C PHE A 269 9.83 -15.84 2.15
N ILE A 270 9.10 -15.14 1.30
CA ILE A 270 7.87 -14.42 1.63
C ILE A 270 6.74 -15.01 0.81
N GLU A 271 5.64 -15.36 1.48
CA GLU A 271 4.43 -15.80 0.79
C GLU A 271 3.83 -14.68 -0.04
N TYR A 272 3.42 -15.01 -1.26
CA TYR A 272 2.80 -14.06 -2.16
C TYR A 272 1.43 -13.57 -1.64
N MET A 273 1.35 -12.25 -1.40
CA MET A 273 0.20 -11.60 -0.74
C MET A 273 -0.77 -10.92 -1.74
N PRO A 274 -2.07 -10.86 -1.44
CA PRO A 274 -3.04 -10.14 -2.26
C PRO A 274 -2.94 -8.63 -2.06
N PHE A 275 -2.57 -7.94 -3.15
CA PHE A 275 -2.61 -6.48 -3.24
C PHE A 275 -3.34 -6.08 -4.52
N ASP A 276 -4.02 -4.94 -4.49
CA ASP A 276 -4.72 -4.44 -5.66
C ASP A 276 -3.79 -4.27 -6.85
N GLY A 277 -4.26 -4.71 -8.02
CA GLY A 277 -3.53 -4.63 -9.27
C GLY A 277 -2.43 -5.69 -9.48
N ASN A 278 -2.13 -6.54 -8.50
CA ASN A 278 -1.08 -7.57 -8.66
C ASN A 278 -1.57 -8.91 -9.25
N LYS A 279 -2.87 -9.03 -9.61
CA LYS A 279 -3.50 -10.24 -10.15
C LYS A 279 -3.27 -11.48 -9.28
N TRP A 280 -3.36 -11.29 -7.96
CA TRP A 280 -3.25 -12.38 -6.99
C TRP A 280 -4.33 -13.45 -7.23
N ALA A 281 -3.94 -14.71 -7.02
CA ALA A 281 -4.83 -15.85 -7.03
C ALA A 281 -4.23 -16.93 -6.12
N THR A 282 -5.06 -17.70 -5.43
CA THR A 282 -4.62 -18.79 -4.54
C THR A 282 -3.70 -19.77 -5.27
N ALA A 283 -3.97 -20.08 -6.55
CA ALA A 283 -3.14 -20.95 -7.38
C ALA A 283 -1.71 -20.41 -7.63
N LYS A 284 -1.48 -19.10 -7.50
CA LYS A 284 -0.14 -18.49 -7.64
C LYS A 284 0.64 -18.47 -6.33
N MET A 285 -0.01 -18.78 -5.21
CA MET A 285 0.64 -18.85 -3.92
C MET A 285 1.44 -20.16 -3.83
N PHE A 286 2.65 -20.04 -3.31
CA PHE A 286 3.48 -21.18 -2.91
C PHE A 286 3.55 -21.18 -1.36
N PRO A 287 2.80 -22.05 -0.68
CA PRO A 287 2.70 -22.06 0.79
C PRO A 287 4.03 -22.33 1.50
N PHE A 288 4.13 -21.88 2.75
CA PHE A 288 5.25 -22.20 3.64
C PHE A 288 5.58 -23.69 3.72
N ALA A 289 4.58 -24.55 3.88
CA ALA A 289 4.77 -26.00 3.98
C ALA A 289 5.46 -26.58 2.73
N ASP A 290 5.05 -26.11 1.54
CA ASP A 290 5.64 -26.53 0.27
C ASP A 290 7.10 -26.04 0.14
N MET A 291 7.40 -24.80 0.55
CA MET A 291 8.78 -24.28 0.55
C MET A 291 9.66 -25.10 1.49
N LEU A 292 9.16 -25.38 2.69
CA LEU A 292 9.86 -26.14 3.72
C LEU A 292 10.14 -27.57 3.23
N GLN A 293 9.15 -28.23 2.63
CA GLN A 293 9.30 -29.58 2.07
C GLN A 293 10.31 -29.61 0.91
N THR A 294 10.29 -28.60 0.04
CA THR A 294 11.25 -28.46 -1.07
C THR A 294 12.67 -28.41 -0.53
N ILE A 295 12.91 -27.61 0.52
CA ILE A 295 14.23 -27.47 1.13
C ILE A 295 14.65 -28.73 1.88
N HIS A 296 13.75 -29.38 2.64
CA HIS A 296 14.06 -30.64 3.33
C HIS A 296 14.42 -31.77 2.36
N THR A 297 13.83 -31.79 1.18
CA THR A 297 14.15 -32.79 0.15
C THR A 297 15.61 -32.67 -0.31
N ALA A 298 16.11 -31.44 -0.46
CA ALA A 298 17.51 -31.18 -0.81
C ALA A 298 18.46 -31.24 0.40
N TYR A 299 18.00 -30.82 1.58
CA TYR A 299 18.75 -30.70 2.82
C TYR A 299 17.99 -31.34 4.00
N PRO A 300 18.11 -32.67 4.19
CA PRO A 300 17.35 -33.38 5.24
C PRO A 300 17.62 -32.87 6.67
N ASN A 301 18.82 -32.35 6.91
CA ASN A 301 19.24 -31.80 8.22
C ASN A 301 18.86 -30.32 8.43
N PHE A 302 18.00 -29.74 7.59
CA PHE A 302 17.51 -28.38 7.74
C PHE A 302 16.71 -28.24 9.04
N THR A 303 17.13 -27.36 9.95
CA THR A 303 16.56 -27.31 11.31
C THR A 303 16.15 -25.91 11.71
N ILE A 304 15.04 -25.82 12.44
CA ILE A 304 14.51 -24.56 12.97
C ILE A 304 15.43 -24.01 14.07
N LEU A 305 15.60 -22.69 14.07
CA LEU A 305 16.29 -21.94 15.11
C LEU A 305 15.29 -21.27 16.04
N PRO A 306 15.62 -21.16 17.34
CA PRO A 306 14.79 -20.41 18.28
C PRO A 306 14.72 -18.93 17.87
N LYS A 307 13.55 -18.31 18.09
CA LYS A 307 13.35 -16.88 17.84
C LYS A 307 14.38 -16.08 18.63
N GLN A 308 15.03 -15.13 17.96
CA GLN A 308 16.04 -14.28 18.58
C GLN A 308 15.39 -13.09 19.30
N ARG A 309 14.26 -12.61 18.77
CA ARG A 309 13.44 -11.56 19.38
C ARG A 309 11.98 -12.02 19.49
N PRO A 310 11.23 -11.56 20.52
CA PRO A 310 9.82 -11.93 20.69
C PRO A 310 8.96 -11.60 19.44
N ASN A 311 9.28 -10.49 18.78
CA ASN A 311 8.53 -9.95 17.63
C ASN A 311 9.14 -10.34 16.27
N ASP A 312 10.05 -11.32 16.22
CA ASP A 312 10.62 -11.77 14.95
C ASP A 312 9.53 -12.31 14.02
N THR A 313 9.46 -11.72 12.82
CA THR A 313 8.42 -12.05 11.82
C THR A 313 8.73 -13.33 11.06
N ALA A 314 10.00 -13.72 10.99
CA ALA A 314 10.44 -14.86 10.21
C ALA A 314 10.65 -16.08 11.12
N LYS A 315 10.15 -17.23 10.71
CA LYS A 315 10.59 -18.52 11.26
C LYS A 315 11.95 -18.81 10.66
N THR A 316 12.99 -18.80 11.48
CA THR A 316 14.37 -18.92 11.00
C THR A 316 14.83 -20.35 11.13
N TYR A 317 15.50 -20.85 10.10
CA TYR A 317 16.07 -22.18 9.98
C TYR A 317 17.53 -22.05 9.54
N HIS A 318 18.27 -23.14 9.67
CA HIS A 318 19.62 -23.24 9.15
C HIS A 318 19.89 -24.63 8.58
N VAL A 319 20.77 -24.68 7.59
CA VAL A 319 21.41 -25.92 7.14
C VAL A 319 22.73 -26.04 7.92
N PRO A 320 22.98 -27.16 8.63
CA PRO A 320 24.24 -27.35 9.33
C PRO A 320 25.45 -27.20 8.41
N GLY A 321 26.45 -26.42 8.86
CA GLY A 321 27.66 -26.12 8.09
C GLY A 321 27.57 -24.90 7.17
N PHE A 322 26.38 -24.31 6.98
CA PHE A 322 26.23 -23.07 6.20
C PHE A 322 26.50 -21.86 7.10
N ALA A 323 27.12 -20.82 6.52
CA ALA A 323 27.42 -19.57 7.22
C ALA A 323 26.16 -18.72 7.46
N GLY A 324 25.22 -18.73 6.52
CA GLY A 324 24.01 -17.94 6.54
C GLY A 324 22.80 -18.65 7.14
N LYS A 325 21.62 -18.04 6.96
CA LYS A 325 20.35 -18.51 7.52
C LYS A 325 19.22 -18.40 6.51
N VAL A 326 18.16 -19.17 6.72
CA VAL A 326 16.95 -19.13 5.90
C VAL A 326 15.75 -18.77 6.78
N GLY A 327 14.97 -17.77 6.39
CA GLY A 327 13.79 -17.32 7.10
C GLY A 327 12.52 -17.49 6.26
N PHE A 328 11.41 -17.80 6.91
CA PHE A 328 10.09 -17.85 6.25
C PHE A 328 9.17 -16.81 6.86
N ILE A 329 8.66 -15.92 6.02
CA ILE A 329 7.64 -14.92 6.36
C ILE A 329 6.29 -15.48 5.90
N THR A 330 5.62 -16.17 6.81
CA THR A 330 4.36 -16.88 6.63
C THR A 330 3.16 -15.93 6.72
N SER A 331 3.14 -14.91 5.86
CA SER A 331 2.15 -13.81 5.96
C SER A 331 0.70 -14.24 5.75
N MET A 332 0.43 -15.38 5.11
CA MET A 332 -0.92 -15.81 4.79
C MET A 332 -1.31 -17.09 5.54
N THR A 333 -0.44 -18.11 5.50
CA THR A 333 -0.76 -19.43 6.08
C THR A 333 -0.68 -19.44 7.60
N GLU A 334 0.33 -18.78 8.18
CA GLU A 334 0.60 -18.76 9.61
C GLU A 334 1.06 -17.37 10.06
N ASN A 335 0.12 -16.41 10.09
CA ASN A 335 0.44 -15.00 10.32
C ASN A 335 1.09 -14.72 11.70
N PHE A 336 1.87 -13.64 11.78
CA PHE A 336 2.60 -13.20 12.99
C PHE A 336 1.95 -11.98 13.67
N CYS A 337 0.66 -11.72 13.43
CA CYS A 337 0.05 -10.46 13.87
C CYS A 337 -0.02 -10.32 15.40
N GLY A 338 -0.13 -11.44 16.14
CA GLY A 338 -0.18 -11.44 17.61
C GLY A 338 1.04 -10.79 18.28
N SER A 339 2.21 -10.77 17.63
CA SER A 339 3.43 -10.12 18.13
C SER A 339 3.87 -8.92 17.29
N CYS A 340 2.99 -8.38 16.44
CA CYS A 340 3.35 -7.30 15.51
C CYS A 340 3.57 -5.97 16.25
N ASN A 341 4.78 -5.42 16.15
CA ASN A 341 5.19 -4.13 16.73
C ASN A 341 5.42 -3.03 15.70
N ARG A 342 4.83 -3.18 14.49
CA ARG A 342 5.13 -2.33 13.34
C ARG A 342 4.10 -1.25 13.10
N LEU A 343 4.56 -0.04 12.85
CA LEU A 343 3.81 1.09 12.30
C LEU A 343 4.39 1.54 10.97
N ARG A 344 3.56 2.16 10.14
CA ARG A 344 3.99 2.72 8.85
C ARG A 344 3.55 4.17 8.73
N ILE A 345 4.47 5.02 8.26
CA ILE A 345 4.18 6.33 7.69
C ILE A 345 4.38 6.23 6.19
N THR A 346 3.42 6.75 5.45
CA THR A 346 3.37 6.71 3.99
C THR A 346 4.10 7.94 3.43
N CYS A 347 4.39 7.96 2.13
CA CYS A 347 5.18 9.04 1.52
C CYS A 347 4.46 10.39 1.51
N ASP A 348 3.13 10.38 1.47
CA ASP A 348 2.25 11.53 1.63
C ASP A 348 1.94 11.86 3.10
N GLY A 349 2.47 11.07 4.04
CA GLY A 349 2.49 11.37 5.47
C GLY A 349 1.28 10.89 6.25
N ASN A 350 0.58 9.89 5.76
CA ASN A 350 -0.45 9.19 6.51
C ASN A 350 0.17 8.12 7.44
N ILE A 351 -0.36 8.00 8.65
CA ILE A 351 -0.08 6.84 9.52
C ILE A 351 -0.99 5.68 9.15
N LYS A 352 -0.39 4.50 9.00
CA LYS A 352 -1.07 3.23 8.77
C LYS A 352 -0.59 2.20 9.80
N ALA A 353 -1.46 1.86 10.75
CA ALA A 353 -1.12 0.95 11.85
C ALA A 353 -1.04 -0.53 11.43
N CYS A 354 -1.78 -0.92 10.39
CA CYS A 354 -1.76 -2.27 9.81
C CYS A 354 -1.61 -2.19 8.29
N LEU A 355 -0.84 -3.11 7.69
CA LEU A 355 -0.64 -3.13 6.23
C LEU A 355 -1.96 -3.26 5.45
N PHE A 356 -2.94 -3.98 6.01
CA PHE A 356 -4.26 -4.24 5.43
C PHE A 356 -5.39 -3.46 6.14
N GLY A 357 -5.06 -2.48 6.99
CA GLY A 357 -6.05 -1.63 7.64
C GLY A 357 -6.56 -0.54 6.68
N GLN A 358 -7.87 -0.28 6.67
CA GLN A 358 -8.48 0.75 5.80
C GLN A 358 -8.19 2.17 6.27
N GLU A 359 -8.03 2.35 7.57
CA GLU A 359 -7.91 3.68 8.17
C GLU A 359 -6.49 4.24 8.03
N GLU A 360 -6.43 5.47 7.51
CA GLU A 360 -5.23 6.26 7.32
C GLU A 360 -5.52 7.67 7.86
N VAL A 361 -4.59 8.22 8.64
CA VAL A 361 -4.72 9.59 9.18
C VAL A 361 -3.51 10.42 8.76
N SER A 362 -3.74 11.61 8.20
CA SER A 362 -2.68 12.47 7.67
C SER A 362 -1.95 13.20 8.79
N LEU A 363 -0.74 12.73 9.14
CA LEU A 363 0.15 13.44 10.07
C LEU A 363 0.80 14.66 9.41
N ARG A 364 1.02 14.62 8.09
CA ARG A 364 1.58 15.73 7.30
C ARG A 364 0.70 16.96 7.37
N ASP A 365 -0.58 16.81 7.06
CA ASP A 365 -1.47 17.97 6.96
C ASP A 365 -1.63 18.64 8.32
N MET A 366 -1.65 17.85 9.39
CA MET A 366 -1.63 18.36 10.74
C MET A 366 -0.36 19.13 11.06
N LEU A 367 0.82 18.55 10.84
CA LEU A 367 2.11 19.24 11.02
C LEU A 367 2.13 20.60 10.31
N ARG A 368 1.63 20.65 9.07
CA ARG A 368 1.59 21.88 8.28
C ARG A 368 0.59 22.89 8.79
N GLN A 369 -0.62 22.44 9.17
CA GLN A 369 -1.65 23.32 9.77
C GLN A 369 -1.13 23.98 11.05
N TYR A 370 -0.42 23.23 11.90
CA TYR A 370 0.17 23.78 13.13
C TYR A 370 1.24 24.83 12.84
N ARG A 371 2.15 24.56 11.90
CA ARG A 371 3.19 25.54 11.51
C ARG A 371 2.58 26.82 10.95
N SER A 372 1.59 26.70 10.07
CA SER A 372 0.90 27.89 9.53
C SER A 372 0.16 28.70 10.60
N ALA A 373 -0.37 28.05 11.63
CA ALA A 373 -1.00 28.73 12.76
C ALA A 373 0.02 29.41 13.69
N GLU A 374 1.18 28.78 13.90
CA GLU A 374 2.31 29.35 14.66
C GLU A 374 2.86 30.61 13.97
N ASP A 375 3.04 30.56 12.65
CA ASP A 375 3.50 31.70 11.84
C ASP A 375 2.51 32.88 11.83
N ALA A 376 1.20 32.60 11.95
CA ALA A 376 0.14 33.62 11.85
C ALA A 376 -0.18 34.35 13.16
N VAL A 377 0.02 33.70 14.32
CA VAL A 377 -0.47 34.24 15.61
C VAL A 377 0.65 34.85 16.47
N GLY A 378 1.93 34.70 16.08
CA GLY A 378 3.05 35.34 16.78
C GLY A 378 3.28 34.91 18.24
N ALA A 379 2.42 34.05 18.78
CA ALA A 379 2.54 33.46 20.11
C ALA A 379 1.62 32.23 20.24
N GLY A 380 2.18 31.09 20.64
CA GLY A 380 1.56 30.32 21.73
C GLY A 380 0.89 28.97 21.44
N THR A 381 0.82 28.44 20.22
CA THR A 381 0.60 26.97 20.14
C THR A 381 1.95 26.34 20.43
N SER A 382 2.22 25.99 21.70
CA SER A 382 3.52 25.44 22.06
C SER A 382 3.77 24.19 21.22
N ARG A 383 5.00 23.99 20.75
CA ARG A 383 5.43 22.75 20.08
C ARG A 383 4.94 21.50 20.83
N GLU A 384 4.89 21.58 22.17
CA GLU A 384 4.36 20.54 23.05
C GLU A 384 2.86 20.25 22.82
N GLU A 385 2.04 21.26 22.55
CA GLU A 385 0.62 21.09 22.22
C GLU A 385 0.43 20.39 20.86
N MET A 386 1.21 20.80 19.85
CA MET A 386 1.21 20.10 18.55
C MET A 386 1.64 18.63 18.72
N GLU A 387 2.74 18.38 19.43
CA GLU A 387 3.23 17.03 19.71
C GLU A 387 2.16 16.22 20.45
N ARG A 388 1.50 16.77 21.47
CA ARG A 388 0.41 16.10 22.20
C ARG A 388 -0.75 15.70 21.28
N LYS A 389 -1.22 16.59 20.42
CA LYS A 389 -2.34 16.29 19.51
C LYS A 389 -1.96 15.26 18.44
N LEU A 390 -0.73 15.32 17.93
CA LEU A 390 -0.20 14.26 17.06
C LEU A 390 -0.19 12.91 17.79
N LEU A 391 0.25 12.88 19.06
CA LEU A 391 0.27 11.67 19.87
C LEU A 391 -1.13 11.11 20.14
N GLU A 392 -2.12 11.94 20.43
CA GLU A 392 -3.51 11.50 20.62
C GLU A 392 -4.05 10.78 19.37
N ILE A 393 -3.74 11.32 18.18
CA ILE A 393 -4.18 10.74 16.91
C ILE A 393 -3.41 9.46 16.58
N ILE A 394 -2.10 9.45 16.82
CA ILE A 394 -1.29 8.25 16.71
C ILE A 394 -1.84 7.17 17.64
N GLY A 395 -2.14 7.51 18.90
CA GLY A 395 -2.74 6.62 19.89
C GLY A 395 -4.09 6.08 19.45
N GLY A 396 -4.95 6.92 18.88
CA GLY A 396 -6.21 6.49 18.29
C GLY A 396 -6.01 5.48 17.14
N ALA A 397 -5.08 5.75 16.22
CA ALA A 397 -4.77 4.85 15.11
C ALA A 397 -4.14 3.52 15.56
N VAL A 398 -3.24 3.57 16.56
CA VAL A 398 -2.64 2.38 17.17
C VAL A 398 -3.68 1.56 17.92
N GLY A 399 -4.58 2.21 18.67
CA GLY A 399 -5.65 1.55 19.42
C GLY A 399 -6.62 0.77 18.53
N ARG A 400 -6.89 1.24 17.31
CA ARG A 400 -7.77 0.57 16.33
C ARG A 400 -7.09 -0.59 15.59
N LYS A 401 -5.80 -0.85 15.85
CA LYS A 401 -5.10 -1.99 15.24
C LYS A 401 -5.69 -3.32 15.72
N GLU A 402 -6.26 -4.08 14.81
CA GLU A 402 -6.80 -5.42 15.07
C GLU A 402 -5.73 -6.46 15.47
N GLN A 403 -6.16 -7.55 16.11
CA GLN A 403 -5.25 -8.61 16.58
C GLN A 403 -4.57 -9.33 15.41
N GLY A 404 -5.32 -9.58 14.34
CA GLY A 404 -4.91 -10.25 13.12
C GLY A 404 -5.54 -9.63 11.87
N HIS A 405 -4.95 -9.87 10.70
CA HIS A 405 -5.61 -9.53 9.45
C HIS A 405 -6.53 -10.67 9.01
N LYS A 406 -7.47 -10.38 8.11
CA LYS A 406 -8.37 -11.36 7.52
C LYS A 406 -7.62 -12.42 6.69
N PRO A 407 -8.26 -13.56 6.37
CA PRO A 407 -7.73 -14.54 5.41
C PRO A 407 -7.39 -13.92 4.05
N ALA A 408 -6.48 -14.56 3.29
CA ALA A 408 -5.97 -14.02 2.03
C ALA A 408 -7.10 -13.77 1.00
N GLU A 409 -8.05 -14.68 0.89
CA GLU A 409 -9.18 -14.60 -0.03
C GLU A 409 -10.09 -13.41 0.30
N GLU A 410 -10.29 -13.11 1.58
CA GLU A 410 -11.06 -11.96 2.02
C GLU A 410 -10.31 -10.65 1.78
N ILE A 411 -8.99 -10.62 2.02
CA ILE A 411 -8.15 -9.45 1.71
C ILE A 411 -8.20 -9.18 0.20
N ALA A 412 -8.13 -10.22 -0.64
CA ALA A 412 -8.19 -10.10 -2.09
C ALA A 412 -9.54 -9.55 -2.61
N ARG A 413 -10.63 -9.74 -1.85
CA ARG A 413 -11.96 -9.21 -2.17
C ARG A 413 -12.22 -7.84 -1.56
N SER A 414 -11.47 -7.45 -0.54
CA SER A 414 -11.56 -6.12 0.08
C SER A 414 -10.81 -5.09 -0.74
N GLU A 415 -11.24 -3.82 -0.66
CA GLU A 415 -10.45 -2.71 -1.20
C GLU A 415 -9.08 -2.69 -0.51
N ASN A 416 -8.00 -2.91 -1.24
CA ASN A 416 -6.65 -2.74 -0.70
C ASN A 416 -5.86 -1.85 -1.66
N ARG A 417 -4.57 -1.59 -1.41
CA ARG A 417 -3.78 -0.72 -2.30
C ARG A 417 -2.62 -1.50 -2.91
N PRO A 418 -2.18 -1.15 -4.13
CA PRO A 418 -0.91 -1.64 -4.67
C PRO A 418 0.21 -1.37 -3.66
N MET A 419 1.16 -2.29 -3.52
CA MET A 419 2.19 -2.24 -2.48
C MET A 419 2.93 -0.89 -2.38
N ILE A 420 3.09 -0.19 -3.51
CA ILE A 420 3.72 1.13 -3.59
C ILE A 420 2.82 2.31 -3.21
N LEU A 421 1.49 2.18 -3.38
CA LEU A 421 0.51 3.25 -3.12
C LEU A 421 -0.24 3.07 -1.80
N ILE A 422 0.19 2.11 -0.97
CA ILE A 422 -0.32 1.98 0.40
C ILE A 422 -0.10 3.31 1.13
N GLY A 423 -1.17 4.07 1.38
CA GLY A 423 -1.12 5.39 2.01
C GLY A 423 -1.79 6.56 1.31
N ARG A 424 -2.12 6.46 0.01
CA ARG A 424 -2.69 7.57 -0.77
C ARG A 424 -4.22 7.59 -0.63
N PRO A 425 -4.92 8.72 -0.43
CA PRO A 425 -6.37 8.75 -0.61
C PRO A 425 -6.74 8.32 -2.04
N PRO A 426 -7.96 7.77 -2.29
CA PRO A 426 -8.45 7.64 -3.66
C PRO A 426 -8.32 9.00 -4.37
N PRO A 427 -8.09 9.03 -5.70
CA PRO A 427 -8.00 10.30 -6.42
C PRO A 427 -9.23 11.15 -6.06
N PRO A 428 -9.05 12.45 -5.75
CA PRO A 428 -10.20 13.30 -5.46
C PRO A 428 -11.10 13.27 -6.68
N VAL A 429 -12.37 12.92 -6.47
CA VAL A 429 -13.43 13.35 -7.39
C VAL A 429 -13.31 14.87 -7.43
N SER A 430 -13.19 15.44 -8.63
CA SER A 430 -12.91 16.86 -8.82
C SER A 430 -13.96 17.72 -8.11
N VAL A 431 -13.66 18.16 -6.89
CA VAL A 431 -14.39 19.23 -6.24
C VAL A 431 -13.89 20.50 -6.88
N PHE A 432 -14.70 21.08 -7.77
CA PHE A 432 -14.51 22.44 -8.26
C PHE A 432 -14.47 23.38 -7.05
N ARG A 433 -13.26 23.83 -6.69
CA ARG A 433 -13.08 24.93 -5.75
C ARG A 433 -13.24 26.22 -6.56
N LYS A 434 -14.34 26.93 -6.36
CA LYS A 434 -14.49 28.31 -6.87
C LYS A 434 -13.52 29.19 -6.10
N ASP A 435 -12.53 29.73 -6.79
CA ASP A 435 -11.77 30.88 -6.32
C ASP A 435 -12.71 32.08 -6.22
N THR A 436 -12.90 32.58 -5.00
CA THR A 436 -13.54 33.88 -4.75
C THR A 436 -12.46 34.92 -4.52
N THR A 437 -11.97 35.53 -5.60
CA THR A 437 -11.41 36.88 -5.60
C THR A 437 -11.83 37.57 -6.90
N GLY A 438 -12.74 38.54 -6.78
CA GLY A 438 -13.27 39.26 -7.94
C GLY A 438 -14.35 40.25 -7.53
N VAL A 439 -13.92 41.42 -7.07
CA VAL A 439 -14.74 42.61 -6.89
C VAL A 439 -15.23 43.06 -8.26
N PHE A 440 -16.54 42.93 -8.57
CA PHE A 440 -17.21 43.71 -9.62
C PHE A 440 -18.71 43.86 -9.27
N GLY A 441 -19.21 45.09 -9.43
CA GLY A 441 -20.46 45.59 -8.84
C GLY A 441 -21.77 45.05 -9.42
N PHE A 442 -22.81 45.13 -8.60
CA PHE A 442 -24.20 44.84 -8.94
C PHE A 442 -24.79 45.90 -9.89
N PRO A 443 -25.55 45.54 -10.94
CA PRO A 443 -26.47 46.46 -11.59
C PRO A 443 -27.82 46.53 -10.83
N PRO A 444 -28.56 47.65 -10.94
CA PRO A 444 -29.71 47.96 -10.08
C PRO A 444 -30.99 47.19 -10.44
N LEU A 445 -31.79 46.90 -9.40
CA LEU A 445 -33.00 46.08 -9.34
C LEU A 445 -34.26 46.63 -10.06
N HIS A 446 -34.14 47.50 -11.06
CA HIS A 446 -35.31 48.15 -11.68
C HIS A 446 -35.69 47.66 -13.10
N LEU A 447 -35.13 46.55 -13.59
CA LEU A 447 -35.40 46.05 -14.96
C LEU A 447 -35.97 44.62 -15.07
N LEU A 448 -36.79 44.18 -14.11
CA LEU A 448 -37.63 42.99 -14.28
C LEU A 448 -39.11 43.36 -14.14
N ARG A 449 -39.80 43.47 -15.28
CA ARG A 449 -41.28 43.47 -15.36
C ARG A 449 -41.80 42.02 -15.30
N PRO A 450 -42.97 41.77 -14.68
CA PRO A 450 -43.57 40.45 -14.62
C PRO A 450 -44.50 40.22 -15.83
N SER A 451 -44.47 39.03 -16.42
CA SER A 451 -45.55 38.60 -17.32
C SER A 451 -45.82 37.11 -17.18
N HIS A 452 -47.12 36.82 -17.07
CA HIS A 452 -47.81 35.54 -17.19
C HIS A 452 -47.98 34.69 -15.92
N GLN A 453 -49.16 34.94 -15.33
CA GLN A 453 -49.89 34.09 -14.39
C GLN A 453 -50.25 32.76 -15.05
N HIS A 454 -49.93 31.65 -14.38
CA HIS A 454 -50.62 30.38 -14.58
C HIS A 454 -51.49 30.09 -13.34
N PRO A 455 -52.72 29.59 -13.52
CA PRO A 455 -53.66 29.40 -12.43
C PRO A 455 -53.22 28.24 -11.53
N MET A 456 -53.02 28.53 -10.24
CA MET A 456 -52.92 27.51 -9.20
C MET A 456 -54.24 26.76 -9.11
N ARG A 457 -54.28 25.51 -9.58
CA ARG A 457 -55.31 24.55 -9.18
C ARG A 457 -55.09 24.21 -7.71
N LEU A 458 -56.00 24.65 -6.85
CA LEU A 458 -56.15 24.17 -5.48
C LEU A 458 -56.61 22.71 -5.52
N TYR A 459 -55.74 21.77 -5.16
CA TYR A 459 -56.17 20.42 -4.77
C TYR A 459 -56.30 20.35 -3.24
N SER A 460 -57.41 19.74 -2.84
CA SER A 460 -57.91 19.56 -1.48
C SER A 460 -56.93 18.83 -0.56
N THR A 461 -56.94 19.24 0.70
CA THR A 461 -56.12 18.78 1.82
C THR A 461 -56.34 17.31 2.16
N SER A 462 -55.29 16.50 2.10
CA SER A 462 -55.09 15.37 3.01
C SER A 462 -53.95 15.75 3.97
N SER A 463 -54.30 15.97 5.22
CA SER A 463 -53.49 16.60 6.28
C SER A 463 -52.47 15.66 6.93
N LYS A 464 -51.62 15.01 6.13
CA LYS A 464 -50.40 14.35 6.64
C LYS A 464 -49.20 14.76 5.78
N PRO A 465 -48.12 15.28 6.37
CA PRO A 465 -46.87 15.47 5.63
C PRO A 465 -46.42 14.12 5.05
N PRO A 466 -45.81 14.08 3.85
CA PRO A 466 -45.32 12.83 3.28
C PRO A 466 -44.34 12.20 4.25
N HIS A 467 -44.68 11.01 4.76
CA HIS A 467 -43.83 10.25 5.67
C HIS A 467 -42.57 9.84 4.90
N LEU A 468 -41.45 10.52 5.15
CA LEU A 468 -40.15 10.21 4.55
C LEU A 468 -39.61 8.93 5.22
N PRO A 469 -39.72 7.76 4.58
CA PRO A 469 -39.47 6.50 5.25
C PRO A 469 -37.97 6.31 5.57
N HIS A 470 -37.09 7.10 4.95
CA HIS A 470 -35.65 7.07 5.18
C HIS A 470 -35.18 7.99 6.32
N LEU A 471 -36.06 8.73 6.98
CA LEU A 471 -35.69 9.59 8.11
C LEU A 471 -36.23 9.02 9.42
N THR A 472 -35.38 8.97 10.44
CA THR A 472 -35.82 8.74 11.81
C THR A 472 -36.59 9.97 12.33
N ALA A 473 -37.30 9.83 13.45
CA ALA A 473 -37.96 10.96 14.12
C ALA A 473 -36.98 12.08 14.53
N THR A 474 -35.67 11.80 14.56
CA THR A 474 -34.58 12.75 14.83
C THR A 474 -33.96 13.37 13.56
N GLY A 475 -34.44 12.99 12.37
CA GLY A 475 -33.92 13.50 11.09
C GLY A 475 -32.66 12.80 10.57
N ALA A 476 -32.22 11.70 11.20
CA ALA A 476 -31.09 10.92 10.73
C ALA A 476 -31.52 9.97 9.58
N ALA A 477 -30.66 9.83 8.58
CA ALA A 477 -30.91 8.92 7.46
C ALA A 477 -30.78 7.46 7.92
N HIS A 478 -31.77 6.62 7.58
CA HIS A 478 -31.73 5.19 7.81
C HIS A 478 -32.30 4.42 6.61
N MET A 479 -31.87 3.15 6.50
CA MET A 479 -32.36 2.25 5.47
C MET A 479 -33.70 1.65 5.87
N VAL A 480 -34.70 1.73 4.98
CA VAL A 480 -36.05 1.24 5.25
C VAL A 480 -36.05 -0.29 5.33
N PRO A 481 -36.44 -0.90 6.46
CA PRO A 481 -36.48 -2.35 6.56
C PRO A 481 -37.48 -2.97 5.59
N ILE A 482 -37.05 -4.04 4.90
CA ILE A 482 -37.88 -4.77 3.92
C ILE A 482 -38.26 -6.19 4.37
N HIS A 483 -37.83 -6.62 5.57
CA HIS A 483 -37.93 -8.00 6.03
C HIS A 483 -39.38 -8.54 6.06
N THR A 484 -40.35 -7.71 6.44
CA THR A 484 -41.79 -8.04 6.50
C THR A 484 -42.53 -7.96 5.17
N LYS A 485 -41.89 -7.47 4.10
CA LYS A 485 -42.54 -7.32 2.78
C LYS A 485 -42.56 -8.66 2.04
N PRO A 486 -43.66 -9.03 1.36
CA PRO A 486 -43.70 -10.22 0.53
C PRO A 486 -42.81 -10.04 -0.71
N VAL A 487 -42.26 -11.16 -1.20
CA VAL A 487 -41.55 -11.19 -2.48
C VAL A 487 -42.57 -11.13 -3.61
N THR A 488 -42.40 -10.19 -4.54
CA THR A 488 -43.23 -10.06 -5.74
C THR A 488 -42.33 -9.76 -6.94
N THR A 489 -42.76 -10.10 -8.15
CA THR A 489 -42.12 -9.60 -9.37
C THR A 489 -42.33 -8.09 -9.46
N ARG A 490 -41.26 -7.36 -9.75
CA ARG A 490 -41.23 -5.90 -9.78
C ARG A 490 -40.44 -5.45 -10.99
N THR A 491 -41.01 -4.53 -11.74
CA THR A 491 -40.36 -3.94 -12.91
C THR A 491 -40.37 -2.43 -12.78
N ALA A 492 -39.30 -1.76 -13.22
CA ALA A 492 -39.25 -0.32 -13.37
C ALA A 492 -38.60 0.05 -14.70
N ALA A 493 -39.16 1.08 -15.33
CA ALA A 493 -38.65 1.69 -16.54
C ALA A 493 -38.22 3.13 -16.26
N ALA A 494 -37.04 3.51 -16.71
CA ALA A 494 -36.52 4.87 -16.63
C ALA A 494 -36.04 5.33 -18.00
N VAL A 495 -36.11 6.63 -18.25
CA VAL A 495 -35.63 7.26 -19.49
C VAL A 495 -34.65 8.38 -19.18
N GLY A 496 -33.88 8.79 -20.18
CA GLY A 496 -33.04 9.98 -20.14
C GLY A 496 -32.48 10.32 -21.52
N THR A 497 -31.92 11.51 -21.66
CA THR A 497 -31.46 12.03 -22.94
C THR A 497 -30.05 12.61 -22.82
N VAL A 498 -29.20 12.34 -23.81
CA VAL A 498 -27.93 13.06 -24.00
C VAL A 498 -28.05 13.95 -25.23
N ARG A 499 -28.10 15.26 -25.03
CA ARG A 499 -28.20 16.25 -26.11
C ARG A 499 -26.80 16.71 -26.53
N PHE A 500 -26.54 16.72 -27.82
CA PHE A 500 -25.27 17.19 -28.39
C PHE A 500 -25.34 18.70 -28.68
N SER A 501 -24.22 19.40 -28.48
CA SER A 501 -24.10 20.83 -28.80
C SER A 501 -23.81 21.08 -30.29
N ASN A 502 -23.35 20.06 -31.01
CA ASN A 502 -23.07 20.12 -32.44
C ASN A 502 -23.32 18.76 -33.12
N ALA A 503 -23.38 18.70 -34.45
CA ALA A 503 -23.76 17.50 -35.19
C ALA A 503 -22.65 16.41 -35.30
N THR A 504 -21.41 16.72 -34.91
CA THR A 504 -20.25 15.82 -35.09
C THR A 504 -20.39 14.48 -34.36
N PRO A 505 -20.80 14.43 -33.08
CA PRO A 505 -20.94 13.17 -32.35
C PRO A 505 -21.92 12.22 -33.01
N LEU A 506 -23.09 12.71 -33.41
CA LEU A 506 -24.13 11.88 -34.00
C LEU A 506 -23.69 11.33 -35.36
N HIS A 507 -22.99 12.13 -36.17
CA HIS A 507 -22.41 11.66 -37.42
C HIS A 507 -21.41 10.52 -37.18
N LEU A 508 -20.49 10.68 -36.21
CA LEU A 508 -19.50 9.65 -35.88
C LEU A 508 -20.11 8.38 -35.29
N ILE A 509 -21.22 8.50 -34.57
CA ILE A 509 -22.00 7.37 -34.06
C ILE A 509 -22.68 6.65 -35.22
N ALA A 510 -23.33 7.38 -36.11
CA ALA A 510 -24.03 6.80 -37.27
C ALA A 510 -23.07 6.09 -38.24
N THR A 511 -21.87 6.62 -38.45
CA THR A 511 -20.84 6.00 -39.30
C THR A 511 -19.91 5.04 -38.55
N ASN A 512 -20.16 4.79 -37.27
CA ASN A 512 -19.32 3.99 -36.38
C ASN A 512 -17.82 4.32 -36.48
N SER A 513 -17.50 5.61 -36.66
CA SER A 513 -16.14 6.11 -36.92
C SER A 513 -15.53 6.83 -35.72
N ASN A 514 -16.11 6.67 -34.53
CA ASN A 514 -15.54 7.21 -33.32
C ASN A 514 -14.24 6.47 -32.96
N LYS A 515 -13.15 7.22 -32.73
CA LYS A 515 -11.81 6.67 -32.41
C LYS A 515 -11.80 5.80 -31.15
N LYS A 516 -12.75 5.99 -30.24
CA LYS A 516 -12.86 5.19 -29.01
C LYS A 516 -13.64 3.88 -29.18
N GLY A 517 -14.26 3.65 -30.34
CA GLY A 517 -15.07 2.46 -30.63
C GLY A 517 -16.58 2.72 -30.66
N ASP A 518 -17.36 1.65 -30.68
CA ASP A 518 -18.82 1.68 -30.79
C ASP A 518 -19.49 2.27 -29.54
N VAL A 519 -20.01 3.48 -29.69
CA VAL A 519 -20.63 4.25 -28.61
C VAL A 519 -21.94 3.61 -28.13
N LEU A 520 -22.75 3.07 -29.04
CA LEU A 520 -24.07 2.53 -28.71
C LEU A 520 -23.92 1.21 -27.93
N ALA A 521 -23.04 0.32 -28.41
CA ALA A 521 -22.76 -0.94 -27.73
C ALA A 521 -22.16 -0.70 -26.33
N LEU A 522 -21.21 0.24 -26.21
CA LEU A 522 -20.60 0.54 -24.92
C LEU A 522 -21.59 1.19 -23.95
N ALA A 523 -22.47 2.07 -24.43
CA ALA A 523 -23.51 2.69 -23.61
C ALA A 523 -24.49 1.64 -23.05
N ARG A 524 -24.92 0.67 -23.87
CA ARG A 524 -25.78 -0.44 -23.43
C ARG A 524 -25.12 -1.27 -22.33
N ILE A 525 -23.87 -1.70 -22.55
CA ILE A 525 -23.12 -2.49 -21.56
C ILE A 525 -22.90 -1.69 -20.27
N SER A 526 -22.58 -0.40 -20.39
CA SER A 526 -22.36 0.48 -19.24
C SER A 526 -23.63 0.65 -18.41
N GLY A 527 -24.79 0.81 -19.05
CA GLY A 527 -26.07 0.87 -18.35
C GLY A 527 -26.39 -0.43 -17.60
N ILE A 528 -26.18 -1.59 -18.23
CA ILE A 528 -26.37 -2.90 -17.58
C ILE A 528 -25.46 -3.06 -16.36
N LEU A 529 -24.18 -2.70 -16.48
CA LEU A 529 -23.24 -2.77 -15.37
C LEU A 529 -23.59 -1.79 -14.25
N ALA A 530 -24.10 -0.61 -14.59
CA ALA A 530 -24.50 0.41 -13.62
C ALA A 530 -25.71 -0.06 -12.80
N ALA A 531 -26.74 -0.65 -13.42
CA ALA A 531 -27.87 -1.25 -12.68
C ALA A 531 -27.40 -2.29 -11.65
N LYS A 532 -26.48 -3.19 -12.06
CA LYS A 532 -25.94 -4.24 -11.18
C LYS A 532 -25.16 -3.70 -9.98
N LYS A 533 -24.70 -2.45 -10.05
CA LYS A 533 -23.93 -1.76 -8.99
C LYS A 533 -24.72 -0.67 -8.27
N CYS A 534 -26.03 -0.59 -8.46
CA CYS A 534 -26.87 0.45 -7.86
C CYS A 534 -26.66 0.60 -6.34
N ALA A 535 -26.70 -0.50 -5.59
CA ALA A 535 -26.51 -0.50 -4.14
C ALA A 535 -25.07 -0.17 -3.69
N GLU A 536 -24.07 -0.28 -4.57
CA GLU A 536 -22.70 0.19 -4.31
C GLU A 536 -22.59 1.71 -4.47
N LEU A 537 -23.41 2.30 -5.36
CA LEU A 537 -23.39 3.72 -5.71
C LEU A 537 -24.34 4.56 -4.84
N VAL A 538 -25.50 4.00 -4.47
CA VAL A 538 -26.55 4.69 -3.71
C VAL A 538 -26.71 4.04 -2.34
N VAL A 539 -26.13 4.67 -1.32
CA VAL A 539 -25.89 4.14 0.04
C VAL A 539 -27.14 3.55 0.74
N LEU A 540 -28.34 4.06 0.45
CA LEU A 540 -29.58 3.60 1.10
C LEU A 540 -30.38 2.58 0.27
N CYS A 541 -29.87 2.17 -0.89
CA CYS A 541 -30.47 1.11 -1.69
C CYS A 541 -30.09 -0.26 -1.13
N HIS A 542 -31.02 -1.22 -1.24
CA HIS A 542 -30.72 -2.60 -0.89
C HIS A 542 -29.98 -3.28 -2.06
N PRO A 543 -29.09 -4.24 -1.80
CA PRO A 543 -28.64 -5.14 -2.86
C PRO A 543 -29.82 -5.97 -3.37
N ILE A 544 -30.19 -5.78 -4.65
CA ILE A 544 -31.28 -6.49 -5.31
C ILE A 544 -30.70 -7.49 -6.32
N ALA A 545 -31.16 -8.75 -6.25
CA ALA A 545 -30.88 -9.73 -7.29
C ALA A 545 -31.76 -9.43 -8.52
N LEU A 546 -31.17 -8.88 -9.58
CA LEU A 546 -31.89 -8.50 -10.79
C LEU A 546 -32.13 -9.72 -11.68
N SER A 547 -33.37 -9.90 -12.12
CA SER A 547 -33.79 -10.96 -13.05
C SER A 547 -33.49 -10.57 -14.50
N SER A 548 -33.71 -9.29 -14.86
CA SER A 548 -33.33 -8.76 -16.17
C SER A 548 -32.99 -7.26 -16.11
N VAL A 549 -32.12 -6.84 -17.03
CA VAL A 549 -31.79 -5.43 -17.29
C VAL A 549 -31.71 -5.26 -18.80
N GLU A 550 -32.60 -4.45 -19.35
CA GLU A 550 -32.61 -4.06 -20.76
C GLU A 550 -32.29 -2.57 -20.87
N VAL A 551 -31.41 -2.21 -21.81
CA VAL A 551 -31.01 -0.82 -22.06
C VAL A 551 -31.10 -0.56 -23.55
N GLU A 552 -32.06 0.28 -23.94
CA GLU A 552 -32.25 0.79 -25.29
C GLU A 552 -31.49 2.11 -25.42
N VAL A 553 -30.80 2.27 -26.55
CA VAL A 553 -29.98 3.45 -26.86
C VAL A 553 -30.28 3.82 -28.31
N THR A 554 -30.97 4.94 -28.49
CA THR A 554 -31.55 5.34 -29.78
C THR A 554 -31.00 6.71 -30.21
N PRO A 555 -30.22 6.78 -31.30
CA PRO A 555 -29.76 8.05 -31.84
C PRO A 555 -30.90 8.77 -32.58
N VAL A 556 -31.13 10.05 -32.26
CA VAL A 556 -32.14 10.89 -32.90
C VAL A 556 -31.48 12.12 -33.55
N PRO A 557 -31.62 12.31 -34.87
CA PRO A 557 -31.13 13.50 -35.58
C PRO A 557 -31.72 14.81 -35.06
N GLY A 558 -30.92 15.88 -35.12
CA GLY A 558 -31.43 17.25 -34.94
C GLY A 558 -32.18 17.70 -36.19
N GLY A 559 -33.21 18.54 -36.02
CA GLY A 559 -33.98 19.08 -37.14
C GLY A 559 -33.10 19.83 -38.14
N SER A 560 -33.13 19.43 -39.41
CA SER A 560 -32.35 20.05 -40.48
C SER A 560 -32.97 21.38 -40.91
N GLY A 561 -32.29 22.52 -40.68
CA GLY A 561 -32.68 23.77 -41.37
C GLY A 561 -32.35 25.12 -40.72
N GLN A 562 -31.89 25.19 -39.47
CA GLN A 562 -31.52 26.47 -38.83
C GLN A 562 -30.08 26.46 -38.32
N LYS A 563 -29.41 27.62 -38.39
CA LYS A 563 -28.02 27.83 -37.92
C LYS A 563 -27.82 27.56 -36.42
N ASP A 564 -28.91 27.41 -35.67
CA ASP A 564 -28.96 27.05 -34.23
C ASP A 564 -29.64 25.70 -33.97
N ALA A 565 -29.74 24.83 -35.00
CA ALA A 565 -30.37 23.52 -34.83
C ALA A 565 -29.58 22.62 -33.85
N PRO A 566 -30.26 21.95 -32.91
CA PRO A 566 -29.59 21.10 -31.91
C PRO A 566 -28.78 20.00 -32.58
N GLY A 567 -27.61 19.65 -32.03
CA GLY A 567 -26.66 18.66 -32.57
C GLY A 567 -27.15 17.20 -32.64
N GLY A 568 -28.47 16.98 -32.54
CA GLY A 568 -29.08 15.69 -32.28
C GLY A 568 -29.02 15.28 -30.82
N ARG A 569 -29.57 14.10 -30.53
CA ARG A 569 -29.60 13.53 -29.17
C ARG A 569 -29.48 12.00 -29.20
N ILE A 570 -29.11 11.42 -28.07
CA ILE A 570 -29.31 10.00 -27.78
C ILE A 570 -30.43 9.88 -26.76
N GLU A 571 -31.47 9.13 -27.09
CA GLU A 571 -32.51 8.73 -26.16
C GLU A 571 -32.13 7.40 -25.52
N LEU A 572 -32.30 7.33 -24.20
CA LEU A 572 -31.95 6.18 -23.37
C LEU A 572 -33.21 5.71 -22.66
N LYS A 573 -33.46 4.40 -22.70
CA LYS A 573 -34.52 3.76 -21.92
C LYS A 573 -33.96 2.51 -21.26
N ALA A 574 -34.17 2.37 -19.96
CA ALA A 574 -33.75 1.18 -19.23
C ALA A 574 -34.96 0.54 -18.53
N THR A 575 -35.13 -0.76 -18.73
CA THR A 575 -36.16 -1.57 -18.07
C THR A 575 -35.48 -2.62 -17.20
N VAL A 576 -35.77 -2.60 -15.90
CA VAL A 576 -35.15 -3.49 -14.92
C VAL A 576 -36.25 -4.29 -14.22
N THR A 577 -36.03 -5.59 -14.07
CA THR A 577 -36.95 -6.51 -13.38
C THR A 577 -36.24 -7.31 -12.30
N CYS A 578 -36.91 -7.56 -11.18
CA CYS A 578 -36.48 -8.49 -10.15
C CYS A 578 -37.66 -9.25 -9.53
N ASP A 579 -37.36 -10.36 -8.85
CA ASP A 579 -38.25 -10.99 -7.88
C ASP A 579 -37.77 -10.62 -6.48
N GLY A 580 -38.44 -9.65 -5.83
CA GLY A 580 -37.89 -9.00 -4.66
C GLY A 580 -38.90 -8.36 -3.71
N LYS A 581 -38.39 -7.94 -2.55
CA LYS A 581 -39.16 -7.29 -1.48
C LYS A 581 -39.20 -5.75 -1.61
N THR A 582 -38.47 -5.18 -2.56
CA THR A 582 -38.36 -3.75 -2.83
C THR A 582 -38.30 -3.47 -4.32
N GLY A 583 -38.73 -2.28 -4.74
CA GLY A 583 -38.73 -1.86 -6.15
C GLY A 583 -37.32 -1.64 -6.71
N VAL A 584 -37.25 -1.57 -8.05
CA VAL A 584 -36.02 -1.46 -8.86
C VAL A 584 -35.92 -0.13 -9.59
N GLU A 585 -36.61 0.91 -9.09
CA GLU A 585 -36.61 2.25 -9.68
C GLU A 585 -35.19 2.85 -9.71
N MET A 586 -34.43 2.62 -8.64
CA MET A 586 -33.07 3.14 -8.52
C MET A 586 -32.10 2.44 -9.47
N GLU A 587 -32.27 1.14 -9.68
CA GLU A 587 -31.49 0.36 -10.64
C GLU A 587 -31.77 0.82 -12.07
N ALA A 588 -33.03 1.12 -12.41
CA ALA A 588 -33.42 1.65 -13.71
C ALA A 588 -32.81 3.06 -13.94
N LEU A 589 -32.91 3.97 -12.96
CA LEU A 589 -32.28 5.30 -13.03
C LEU A 589 -30.76 5.21 -13.16
N THR A 590 -30.15 4.31 -12.40
CA THR A 590 -28.70 4.09 -12.42
C THR A 590 -28.24 3.52 -13.76
N ALA A 591 -29.04 2.65 -14.41
CA ALA A 591 -28.77 2.18 -15.76
C ALA A 591 -28.78 3.32 -16.79
N VAL A 592 -29.79 4.18 -16.76
CA VAL A 592 -29.87 5.35 -17.66
C VAL A 592 -28.67 6.26 -17.46
N MET A 593 -28.31 6.57 -16.22
CA MET A 593 -27.14 7.41 -15.91
C MET A 593 -25.83 6.76 -16.36
N GLY A 594 -25.65 5.45 -16.15
CA GLY A 594 -24.48 4.71 -16.61
C GLY A 594 -24.32 4.75 -18.13
N ALA A 595 -25.42 4.57 -18.87
CA ALA A 595 -25.43 4.69 -20.32
C ALA A 595 -25.14 6.12 -20.79
N ALA A 596 -25.74 7.13 -20.16
CA ALA A 596 -25.52 8.54 -20.49
C ALA A 596 -24.06 8.97 -20.29
N LEU A 597 -23.45 8.59 -19.16
CA LEU A 597 -22.05 8.90 -18.86
C LEU A 597 -21.09 8.22 -19.83
N ALA A 598 -21.41 7.01 -20.32
CA ALA A 598 -20.63 6.35 -21.35
C ALA A 598 -20.70 7.11 -22.69
N VAL A 599 -21.88 7.59 -23.10
CA VAL A 599 -22.01 8.45 -24.29
C VAL A 599 -21.16 9.71 -24.13
N VAL A 600 -21.24 10.37 -22.97
CA VAL A 600 -20.43 11.57 -22.69
C VAL A 600 -18.93 11.27 -22.73
N ASP A 601 -18.46 10.19 -22.09
CA ASP A 601 -17.03 9.85 -22.14
C ASP A 601 -16.54 9.59 -23.57
N MET A 602 -17.35 8.89 -24.35
CA MET A 602 -17.01 8.50 -25.72
C MET A 602 -17.00 9.69 -26.69
N CYS A 603 -17.79 10.73 -26.42
CA CYS A 603 -17.96 11.87 -27.32
C CYS A 603 -17.30 13.17 -26.83
N LYS A 604 -16.81 13.28 -25.58
CA LYS A 604 -16.27 14.54 -25.01
C LYS A 604 -15.07 15.14 -25.76
N ALA A 605 -14.39 14.34 -26.59
CA ALA A 605 -13.29 14.81 -27.42
C ALA A 605 -13.76 15.63 -28.64
N VAL A 606 -14.98 15.36 -29.12
CA VAL A 606 -15.57 15.98 -30.32
C VAL A 606 -16.74 16.92 -29.99
N ASP A 607 -17.29 16.83 -28.77
CA ASP A 607 -18.31 17.74 -28.27
C ASP A 607 -18.14 17.94 -26.75
N ARG A 608 -17.77 19.15 -26.32
CA ARG A 608 -17.61 19.49 -24.90
C ARG A 608 -18.88 20.06 -24.26
N GLY A 609 -19.89 20.38 -25.06
CA GLY A 609 -21.12 21.04 -24.64
C GLY A 609 -22.32 20.10 -24.46
N MET A 610 -22.08 18.78 -24.39
CA MET A 610 -23.13 17.79 -24.19
C MET A 610 -23.85 18.00 -22.86
N VAL A 611 -25.16 17.75 -22.86
CA VAL A 611 -26.01 17.85 -21.67
C VAL A 611 -26.74 16.52 -21.46
N VAL A 612 -26.69 15.99 -20.24
CA VAL A 612 -27.53 14.88 -19.80
C VAL A 612 -28.76 15.47 -19.11
N GLU A 613 -29.95 15.14 -19.60
CA GLU A 613 -31.21 15.71 -19.12
C GLU A 613 -32.35 14.68 -19.12
N GLY A 614 -33.46 15.04 -18.47
CA GLY A 614 -34.71 14.26 -18.53
C GLY A 614 -34.68 12.90 -17.83
N VAL A 615 -33.68 12.63 -16.98
CA VAL A 615 -33.52 11.34 -16.30
C VAL A 615 -34.60 11.15 -15.24
N ARG A 616 -35.54 10.22 -15.48
CA ARG A 616 -36.68 9.96 -14.60
C ARG A 616 -37.25 8.55 -14.79
N VAL A 617 -38.00 8.09 -13.78
CA VAL A 617 -38.79 6.85 -13.85
C VAL A 617 -40.08 7.14 -14.61
N VAL A 618 -40.40 6.34 -15.61
CA VAL A 618 -41.59 6.49 -16.46
C VAL A 618 -42.61 5.37 -16.26
N GLY A 619 -42.21 4.30 -15.59
CA GLY A 619 -43.10 3.20 -15.28
C GLY A 619 -42.57 2.33 -14.17
N LYS A 620 -43.48 1.76 -13.38
CA LYS A 620 -43.19 0.70 -12.43
C LYS A 620 -44.40 -0.20 -12.26
N THR A 621 -44.15 -1.48 -12.06
CA THR A 621 -45.18 -2.48 -11.78
C THR A 621 -44.79 -3.33 -10.59
N GLY A 622 -45.82 -3.84 -9.89
CA GLY A 622 -45.67 -4.72 -8.74
C GLY A 622 -45.42 -4.02 -7.39
N GLY A 623 -45.68 -4.76 -6.32
CA GLY A 623 -45.56 -4.26 -4.94
C GLY A 623 -46.83 -3.68 -4.34
N ARG A 624 -46.71 -3.10 -3.13
CA ARG A 624 -47.85 -2.62 -2.35
C ARG A 624 -48.45 -1.30 -2.85
N SER A 625 -47.69 -0.57 -3.67
CA SER A 625 -48.04 0.78 -4.15
C SER A 625 -48.87 0.79 -5.42
N GLY A 626 -49.13 -0.38 -6.02
CA GLY A 626 -49.78 -0.52 -7.33
C GLY A 626 -48.84 -0.21 -8.49
N ASP A 627 -49.35 -0.45 -9.71
CA ASP A 627 -48.68 -0.11 -10.95
C ASP A 627 -48.81 1.40 -11.21
N TRP A 628 -47.75 1.99 -11.74
CA TRP A 628 -47.70 3.42 -12.03
C TRP A 628 -46.95 3.61 -13.35
N GLY A 629 -47.49 4.41 -14.26
CA GLY A 629 -46.82 4.81 -15.50
C GLY A 629 -47.13 6.26 -15.82
N GLU A 630 -46.21 6.94 -16.52
CA GLU A 630 -46.56 8.19 -17.21
C GLU A 630 -47.58 7.83 -18.30
N GLU A 631 -48.73 8.53 -18.34
CA GLU A 631 -49.66 8.44 -19.47
C GLU A 631 -48.91 8.93 -20.72
N GLU A 632 -48.81 8.10 -21.76
CA GLU A 632 -48.37 8.57 -23.07
C GLU A 632 -49.41 9.59 -23.53
N GLU A 633 -49.03 10.87 -23.58
CA GLU A 633 -49.77 11.85 -24.40
C GLU A 633 -49.67 11.35 -25.85
N GLU A 634 -50.67 10.58 -26.29
CA GLU A 634 -50.92 10.34 -27.70
C GLU A 634 -51.00 11.70 -28.38
N GLU A 635 -50.01 12.02 -29.21
CA GLU A 635 -50.07 13.12 -30.17
C GLU A 635 -51.34 12.94 -31.02
N MET A 636 -52.41 13.63 -30.61
CA MET A 636 -53.63 13.76 -31.37
C MET A 636 -53.34 14.71 -32.55
N LYS A 637 -52.92 14.11 -33.67
CA LYS A 637 -52.93 14.60 -35.08
C LYS A 637 -52.47 16.01 -35.40
#